data_AF-A0A815MP33-F1
#
_entry.id   AF-A0A815MP33-F1
#
_cell.length_a   1.000
_cell.length_b   1.000
_cell.length_c   1.000
_cell.angle_alpha   90.00
_cell.angle_beta   90.00
_cell.angle_gamma   90.00
#
_symmetry.space_group_name_H-M   'P 1'
#
loop_
_entity.id
_entity.type
_entity.pdbx_description
1 polymer ?
#
loop_
_entity_poly.entity_id
_entity_poly.type
_entity_poly.pdbx_seq_one_letter_code
_entity_poly.pdbx_strand_id
1 'polypeptide(L)'
;MSALTRNSSNPPPYFYDLNPQQQKNWMKTTRRMEKNEELRAEYPPFQSPSNFTIIHLHHYSSIETVEELIMMAKTTHIYTIDTESQVINKVAQGALVQIQFIHSIHESTLILIEMFYLPNQNSLLFKKIKELCAIIFREENKKITWGPFDNEFKNFHSYELFEKGKIKNTINLQDHFSDWYNKPPSNTHPVKESREEQTTWSLQDAVRIAFQQFLDKNETVNKWCCGLDFKLNTWKKKLFSKNHYNANEEQEKRTLMIKYAVADCTAVTKLYFMIYPSDSSIQTSYETPTPTTASTNIILNIDDLSDISEEEPEILMPRFEEEPKILMPQFHKEPRILMPYFNKPPQILIQKFDEQNYLAIETTEEEMNEFNVQEQQQETRTKTKLSKSEKQRKKNMKLKWKQKHHPEFQRRIKRPIYYNIYNYTLSKFYTELLEQILNVTPTIPLLMMNIIGEQQHITMSVEQNKQ
;
A
#
# COMPACT_ATOMS: atom_id res chain seq x y z
N MET A 1 -19.58 -20.53 4.88
CA MET A 1 -19.87 -19.65 6.05
C MET A 1 -20.42 -18.35 5.49
N SER A 2 -21.70 -18.07 5.68
CA SER A 2 -22.24 -16.74 5.34
C SER A 2 -21.43 -15.70 6.11
N ALA A 3 -20.88 -14.71 5.41
CA ALA A 3 -20.32 -13.56 6.08
C ALA A 3 -21.44 -12.99 6.95
N LEU A 4 -21.29 -13.03 8.27
CA LEU A 4 -22.26 -12.47 9.21
C LEU A 4 -22.53 -11.03 8.74
N THR A 5 -23.73 -10.82 8.19
CA THR A 5 -24.16 -9.52 7.69
C THR A 5 -24.17 -8.59 8.89
N ARG A 6 -23.25 -7.61 8.88
CA ARG A 6 -23.20 -6.62 9.94
C ARG A 6 -24.46 -5.78 9.83
N ASN A 7 -25.24 -5.72 10.91
CA ASN A 7 -26.44 -4.92 10.99
C ASN A 7 -26.30 -3.91 12.14
N SER A 8 -26.43 -2.62 11.87
CA SER A 8 -26.31 -1.56 12.86
C SER A 8 -27.51 -1.49 13.81
N SER A 9 -28.66 -2.03 13.39
CA SER A 9 -29.86 -2.19 14.23
C SER A 9 -29.79 -3.39 15.16
N ASN A 10 -28.94 -4.38 14.87
CA ASN A 10 -28.75 -5.56 15.70
C ASN A 10 -27.25 -5.91 15.83
N PRO A 11 -26.48 -5.15 16.63
CA PRO A 11 -25.06 -5.38 16.79
C PRO A 11 -24.79 -6.75 17.46
N PRO A 12 -23.71 -7.45 17.08
CA PRO A 12 -23.39 -8.76 17.66
C PRO A 12 -23.03 -8.64 19.15
N PRO A 13 -23.18 -9.70 19.97
CA PRO A 13 -22.99 -9.63 21.42
C PRO A 13 -21.65 -9.02 21.87
N TYR A 14 -20.54 -9.32 21.17
CA TYR A 14 -19.21 -8.79 21.49
C TYR A 14 -19.09 -7.26 21.32
N PHE A 15 -20.03 -6.62 20.61
CA PHE A 15 -20.05 -5.16 20.44
C PHE A 15 -20.12 -4.44 21.78
N TYR A 16 -20.88 -4.99 22.73
CA TYR A 16 -21.05 -4.40 24.06
C TYR A 16 -19.80 -4.53 24.94
N ASP A 17 -18.87 -5.42 24.59
CA ASP A 17 -17.57 -5.55 25.26
C ASP A 17 -16.51 -4.55 24.73
N LEU A 18 -16.80 -3.89 23.60
CA LEU A 18 -15.91 -2.87 23.02
C LEU A 18 -15.95 -1.58 23.84
N ASN A 19 -14.86 -0.81 23.83
CA ASN A 19 -14.88 0.52 24.43
C ASN A 19 -15.74 1.52 23.60
N PRO A 20 -16.19 2.65 24.18
CA PRO A 20 -17.09 3.58 23.48
C PRO A 20 -16.55 4.10 22.13
N GLN A 21 -15.24 4.31 22.00
CA GLN A 21 -14.64 4.74 20.74
C GLN A 21 -14.66 3.62 19.68
N GLN A 22 -14.40 2.38 20.08
CA GLN A 22 -14.50 1.20 19.22
C GLN A 22 -15.93 0.96 18.78
N GLN A 23 -16.91 1.10 19.69
CA GLN A 23 -18.33 1.01 19.36
C GLN A 23 -18.74 2.07 18.33
N LYS A 24 -18.35 3.34 18.54
CA LYS A 24 -18.61 4.43 17.59
C LYS A 24 -18.01 4.15 16.22
N ASN A 25 -16.76 3.70 16.17
CA ASN A 25 -16.09 3.34 14.91
C ASN A 25 -16.77 2.15 14.23
N TRP A 26 -17.15 1.11 15.00
CA TRP A 26 -17.88 -0.05 14.49
C TRP A 26 -19.22 0.38 13.88
N MET A 27 -20.03 1.16 14.60
CA MET A 27 -21.32 1.67 14.10
C MET A 27 -21.16 2.50 12.83
N LYS A 28 -20.15 3.39 12.80
CA LYS A 28 -19.87 4.21 11.61
C LYS A 28 -19.51 3.35 10.40
N THR A 29 -18.66 2.33 10.58
CA THR A 29 -18.28 1.42 9.50
C THR A 29 -19.45 0.55 9.06
N THR A 30 -20.22 -0.01 10.00
CA THR A 30 -21.39 -0.84 9.67
C THR A 30 -22.44 -0.05 8.89
N ARG A 31 -22.80 1.16 9.35
CA ARG A 31 -23.75 2.02 8.61
C ARG A 31 -23.27 2.39 7.21
N ARG A 32 -21.95 2.60 7.04
CA ARG A 32 -21.38 2.83 5.70
C ARG A 32 -21.50 1.61 4.80
N MET A 33 -21.28 0.41 5.35
CA MET A 33 -21.47 -0.83 4.60
C MET A 33 -22.94 -1.04 4.24
N GLU A 34 -23.86 -0.84 5.19
CA GLU A 34 -25.31 -0.93 4.94
C GLU A 34 -25.76 0.04 3.85
N LYS A 35 -25.39 1.32 3.96
CA LYS A 35 -25.67 2.32 2.90
C LYS A 35 -25.09 1.88 1.54
N ASN A 36 -23.88 1.31 1.52
CA ASN A 36 -23.27 0.82 0.29
C ASN A 36 -24.07 -0.36 -0.32
N GLU A 37 -24.54 -1.30 0.50
CA GLU A 37 -25.39 -2.41 0.03
C GLU A 37 -26.78 -1.95 -0.42
N GLU A 38 -27.39 -0.99 0.29
CA GLU A 38 -28.66 -0.37 -0.10
C GLU A 38 -28.54 0.28 -1.48
N LEU A 39 -27.50 1.11 -1.67
CA LEU A 39 -27.27 1.75 -2.97
C LEU A 39 -26.91 0.76 -4.07
N ARG A 40 -26.19 -0.33 -3.76
CA ARG A 40 -25.92 -1.41 -4.73
C ARG A 40 -27.19 -2.11 -5.17
N ALA A 41 -28.15 -2.29 -4.27
CA ALA A 41 -29.42 -2.92 -4.59
C ALA A 41 -30.35 -2.00 -5.39
N GLU A 42 -30.25 -0.68 -5.17
CA GLU A 42 -31.14 0.32 -5.80
C GLU A 42 -30.64 0.80 -7.17
N TYR A 43 -29.32 0.91 -7.39
CA TYR A 43 -28.75 1.52 -8.59
C TYR A 43 -27.82 0.56 -9.34
N PRO A 44 -27.76 0.64 -10.69
CA PRO A 44 -26.81 -0.12 -11.48
C PRO A 44 -25.36 0.29 -11.15
N PRO A 45 -24.37 -0.61 -11.29
CA PRO A 45 -22.96 -0.28 -11.10
C PRO A 45 -22.51 0.91 -11.96
N PHE A 46 -21.60 1.71 -11.43
CA PHE A 46 -20.97 2.81 -12.17
C PHE A 46 -20.26 2.28 -13.41
N GLN A 47 -20.55 2.92 -14.53
CA GLN A 47 -19.90 2.64 -15.81
C GLN A 47 -18.90 3.75 -16.10
N SER A 48 -17.61 3.39 -16.05
CA SER A 48 -16.52 4.27 -16.46
C SER A 48 -16.70 4.68 -17.92
N PRO A 49 -16.36 5.94 -18.29
CA PRO A 49 -16.26 6.32 -19.69
C PRO A 49 -15.31 5.38 -20.43
N SER A 50 -15.69 4.99 -21.64
CA SER A 50 -15.06 3.90 -22.39
C SER A 50 -13.66 4.24 -22.90
N ASN A 51 -12.88 3.18 -23.09
CA ASN A 51 -11.53 3.10 -23.65
C ASN A 51 -10.45 3.90 -22.91
N PHE A 52 -9.89 3.28 -21.89
CA PHE A 52 -8.62 3.74 -21.31
C PHE A 52 -7.63 2.59 -21.15
N THR A 53 -6.36 2.93 -21.33
CA THR A 53 -5.25 2.01 -21.03
C THR A 53 -4.81 2.25 -19.59
N ILE A 54 -4.69 1.19 -18.80
CA ILE A 54 -4.13 1.25 -17.45
C ILE A 54 -2.64 0.95 -17.50
N ILE A 55 -1.83 1.84 -16.93
CA ILE A 55 -0.37 1.67 -16.84
C ILE A 55 0.06 1.76 -15.39
N HIS A 56 0.74 0.73 -14.90
CA HIS A 56 1.32 0.72 -13.56
C HIS A 56 2.75 1.27 -13.58
N LEU A 57 3.05 2.20 -12.66
CA LEU A 57 4.39 2.74 -12.46
C LEU A 57 4.99 2.28 -11.13
N HIS A 58 6.11 1.57 -11.24
CA HIS A 58 6.87 0.98 -10.14
C HIS A 58 8.30 0.62 -10.61
N HIS A 59 9.10 -0.03 -9.77
CA HIS A 59 10.52 -0.34 -10.04
C HIS A 59 10.78 -1.36 -11.16
N TYR A 60 9.76 -2.11 -11.61
CA TYR A 60 9.84 -2.96 -12.81
C TYR A 60 9.30 -2.31 -14.09
N SER A 61 8.87 -1.04 -14.03
CA SER A 61 8.46 -0.33 -15.24
C SER A 61 9.68 -0.06 -16.10
N SER A 62 9.54 -0.15 -17.43
CA SER A 62 10.67 0.14 -18.32
C SER A 62 10.84 1.65 -18.51
N ILE A 63 12.04 2.07 -18.92
CA ILE A 63 12.31 3.49 -19.19
C ILE A 63 11.47 3.95 -20.39
N GLU A 64 11.34 3.09 -21.40
CA GLU A 64 10.59 3.34 -22.63
C GLU A 64 9.11 3.65 -22.33
N THR A 65 8.47 2.86 -21.44
CA THR A 65 7.09 3.13 -21.02
C THR A 65 6.96 4.49 -20.33
N VAL A 66 7.93 4.88 -19.49
CA VAL A 66 7.88 6.19 -18.82
C VAL A 66 8.15 7.33 -19.81
N GLU A 67 9.01 7.13 -20.81
CA GLU A 67 9.26 8.12 -21.86
C GLU A 67 8.05 8.32 -22.77
N GLU A 68 7.33 7.25 -23.11
CA GLU A 68 6.05 7.33 -23.82
C GLU A 68 5.03 8.14 -23.02
N LEU A 69 4.91 7.87 -21.71
CA LEU A 69 4.05 8.65 -20.82
C LEU A 69 4.49 10.12 -20.72
N ILE A 70 5.79 10.42 -20.75
CA ILE A 70 6.30 11.80 -20.79
C ILE A 70 5.88 12.49 -22.09
N MET A 71 5.95 11.81 -23.23
CA MET A 71 5.49 12.36 -24.51
C MET A 71 3.99 12.66 -24.47
N MET A 72 3.18 11.71 -23.98
CA MET A 72 1.74 11.90 -23.76
C MET A 72 1.46 13.08 -22.82
N ALA A 73 2.16 13.15 -21.67
CA ALA A 73 1.98 14.22 -20.71
C ALA A 73 2.34 15.61 -21.25
N LYS A 74 3.22 15.72 -22.24
CA LYS A 74 3.54 17.01 -22.88
C LYS A 74 2.40 17.55 -23.74
N THR A 75 1.53 16.69 -24.23
CA THR A 75 0.38 17.05 -25.09
C THR A 75 -0.95 17.05 -24.32
N THR A 76 -1.00 16.46 -23.14
CA THR A 76 -2.17 16.48 -22.25
C THR A 76 -2.18 17.73 -21.37
N HIS A 77 -3.34 18.39 -21.24
CA HIS A 77 -3.49 19.60 -20.40
C HIS A 77 -4.50 19.45 -19.26
N ILE A 78 -5.30 18.39 -19.26
CA ILE A 78 -6.33 18.14 -18.25
C ILE A 78 -6.06 16.77 -17.63
N TYR A 79 -5.96 16.76 -16.30
CA TYR A 79 -5.69 15.56 -15.52
C TYR A 79 -6.73 15.42 -14.43
N THR A 80 -7.24 14.21 -14.24
CA THR A 80 -7.99 13.85 -13.04
C THR A 80 -7.10 13.04 -12.13
N ILE A 81 -7.13 13.37 -10.85
CA ILE A 81 -6.20 12.84 -9.86
C ILE A 81 -6.98 12.37 -8.65
N ASP A 82 -6.62 11.18 -8.18
CA ASP A 82 -7.12 10.60 -6.96
C ASP A 82 -5.97 9.93 -6.19
N THR A 83 -6.15 9.69 -4.89
CA THR A 83 -5.09 9.10 -4.06
C THR A 83 -5.61 8.12 -3.02
N GLU A 84 -4.83 7.07 -2.75
CA GLU A 84 -5.09 6.16 -1.64
C GLU A 84 -3.96 6.20 -0.62
N SER A 85 -4.34 6.37 0.65
CA SER A 85 -3.41 6.35 1.78
C SER A 85 -3.68 5.14 2.67
N GLN A 86 -2.62 4.62 3.28
CA GLN A 86 -2.72 3.53 4.27
C GLN A 86 -2.07 3.94 5.59
N VAL A 87 -2.71 3.56 6.71
CA VAL A 87 -2.11 3.72 8.03
C VAL A 87 -1.14 2.58 8.30
N ILE A 88 0.15 2.90 8.39
CA ILE A 88 1.23 1.97 8.73
C ILE A 88 1.88 2.47 10.02
N ASN A 89 1.96 1.62 11.05
CA ASN A 89 2.52 1.99 12.36
C ASN A 89 1.91 3.27 12.96
N LYS A 90 0.60 3.46 12.80
CA LYS A 90 -0.19 4.64 13.25
C LYS A 90 0.12 5.94 12.49
N VAL A 91 0.87 5.87 11.39
CA VAL A 91 1.15 7.02 10.51
C VAL A 91 0.47 6.76 9.18
N ALA A 92 -0.28 7.73 8.68
CA ALA A 92 -0.82 7.66 7.33
C ALA A 92 0.31 7.89 6.32
N GLN A 93 0.42 6.99 5.35
CA GLN A 93 1.40 7.06 4.26
C GLN A 93 0.67 6.93 2.93
N GLY A 94 1.06 7.72 1.94
CA GLY A 94 0.53 7.62 0.59
C GLY A 94 0.93 6.29 -0.05
N ALA A 95 -0.03 5.56 -0.59
CA ALA A 95 0.18 4.20 -1.11
C ALA A 95 0.01 4.10 -2.62
N LEU A 96 -1.00 4.78 -3.17
CA LEU A 96 -1.32 4.80 -4.60
C LEU A 96 -1.66 6.22 -5.03
N VAL A 97 -1.21 6.61 -6.22
CA VAL A 97 -1.70 7.80 -6.92
C VAL A 97 -2.31 7.37 -8.24
N GLN A 98 -3.54 7.77 -8.48
CA GLN A 98 -4.28 7.55 -9.72
C GLN A 98 -4.27 8.83 -10.53
N ILE A 99 -3.79 8.78 -11.77
CA ILE A 99 -3.76 9.96 -12.66
C ILE A 99 -4.34 9.56 -14.01
N GLN A 100 -5.48 10.16 -14.38
CA GLN A 100 -6.06 10.01 -15.70
C GLN A 100 -5.61 11.15 -16.60
N PHE A 101 -4.96 10.80 -17.71
CA PHE A 101 -4.57 11.70 -18.79
C PHE A 101 -5.75 11.79 -19.74
N ILE A 102 -6.34 12.97 -19.87
CA ILE A 102 -7.53 13.16 -20.71
C ILE A 102 -7.08 13.67 -22.07
N HIS A 103 -6.88 12.76 -23.03
CA HIS A 103 -6.42 13.07 -24.39
C HIS A 103 -7.55 13.53 -25.31
N SER A 104 -8.71 12.89 -25.16
CA SER A 104 -9.98 13.24 -25.78
C SER A 104 -11.12 12.82 -24.86
N ILE A 105 -12.37 13.13 -25.24
CA ILE A 105 -13.56 12.60 -24.58
C ILE A 105 -13.72 11.06 -24.73
N HIS A 106 -12.99 10.45 -25.66
CA HIS A 106 -13.10 9.03 -26.01
C HIS A 106 -11.83 8.24 -25.72
N GLU A 107 -10.74 8.92 -25.37
CA GLU A 107 -9.43 8.30 -25.19
C GLU A 107 -8.74 8.91 -23.98
N SER A 108 -8.36 8.05 -23.05
CA SER A 108 -7.58 8.45 -21.90
C SER A 108 -6.58 7.37 -21.49
N THR A 109 -5.53 7.78 -20.79
CA THR A 109 -4.57 6.85 -20.20
C THR A 109 -4.63 7.01 -18.69
N LEU A 110 -4.87 5.92 -17.97
CA LEU A 110 -4.92 5.95 -16.51
C LEU A 110 -3.64 5.33 -15.94
N ILE A 111 -2.92 6.13 -15.17
CA ILE A 111 -1.67 5.71 -14.54
C ILE A 111 -1.92 5.43 -13.06
N LEU A 112 -1.40 4.29 -12.61
CA LEU A 112 -1.38 3.86 -11.21
C LEU A 112 0.05 3.88 -10.70
N ILE A 113 0.41 4.88 -9.89
CA ILE A 113 1.76 5.00 -9.32
C ILE A 113 1.79 4.32 -7.95
N GLU A 114 2.51 3.20 -7.86
CA GLU A 114 2.58 2.38 -6.66
C GLU A 114 3.73 2.83 -5.74
N MET A 115 3.42 3.73 -4.81
CA MET A 115 4.40 4.52 -4.06
C MET A 115 5.41 3.67 -3.26
N PHE A 116 4.98 2.53 -2.70
CA PHE A 116 5.83 1.61 -1.94
C PHE A 116 6.77 0.78 -2.81
N TYR A 117 6.55 0.79 -4.12
CA TYR A 117 7.29 0.00 -5.10
C TYR A 117 8.01 0.89 -6.11
N LEU A 118 8.19 2.19 -5.81
CA LEU A 118 8.99 3.09 -6.62
C LEU A 118 10.45 2.62 -6.69
N PRO A 119 11.15 2.88 -7.80
CA PRO A 119 12.57 2.59 -7.93
C PRO A 119 13.42 3.45 -6.98
N ASN A 120 14.69 3.07 -6.79
CA ASN A 120 15.64 3.83 -5.98
C ASN A 120 15.71 5.29 -6.47
N GLN A 121 15.71 6.27 -5.56
CA GLN A 121 15.71 7.71 -5.89
C GLN A 121 16.87 8.15 -6.80
N ASN A 122 18.01 7.46 -6.75
CA ASN A 122 19.18 7.75 -7.57
C ASN A 122 19.12 7.11 -8.97
N SER A 123 18.19 6.16 -9.19
CA SER A 123 18.06 5.44 -10.46
C SER A 123 17.58 6.36 -11.59
N LEU A 124 17.96 6.01 -12.82
CA LEU A 124 17.48 6.70 -14.02
C LEU A 124 15.96 6.63 -14.14
N LEU A 125 15.36 5.46 -13.85
CA LEU A 125 13.92 5.26 -13.88
C LEU A 125 13.18 6.19 -12.90
N PHE A 126 13.67 6.34 -11.66
CA PHE A 126 13.06 7.27 -10.71
C PHE A 126 13.13 8.71 -11.20
N LYS A 127 14.28 9.13 -11.75
CA LYS A 127 14.44 10.48 -12.32
C LYS A 127 13.45 10.72 -13.46
N LYS A 128 13.18 9.72 -14.29
CA LYS A 128 12.15 9.78 -15.35
C LYS A 128 10.73 9.84 -14.80
N ILE A 129 10.39 9.05 -13.79
CA ILE A 129 9.09 9.15 -13.09
C ILE A 129 8.92 10.55 -12.47
N LYS A 130 9.98 11.10 -11.88
CA LYS A 130 9.99 12.47 -11.35
C LYS A 130 9.82 13.53 -12.44
N GLU A 131 10.46 13.36 -13.61
CA GLU A 131 10.26 14.21 -14.79
C GLU A 131 8.80 14.16 -15.26
N LEU A 132 8.22 12.96 -15.36
CA LEU A 132 6.80 12.76 -15.71
C LEU A 132 5.87 13.52 -14.76
N CYS A 133 6.04 13.34 -13.44
CA CYS A 133 5.26 14.08 -12.44
C CYS A 133 5.47 15.59 -12.59
N ALA A 134 6.71 16.06 -12.76
CA ALA A 134 6.99 17.48 -12.94
C ALA A 134 6.25 18.07 -14.15
N ILE A 135 6.05 17.30 -15.24
CA ILE A 135 5.26 17.71 -16.40
C ILE A 135 3.75 17.74 -16.08
N ILE A 136 3.22 16.68 -15.48
CA ILE A 136 1.78 16.61 -15.11
C ILE A 136 1.39 17.80 -14.21
N PHE A 137 2.24 18.12 -13.22
CA PHE A 137 1.93 19.11 -12.20
C PHE A 137 2.35 20.55 -12.54
N ARG A 138 2.76 20.85 -13.78
CA ARG A 138 3.08 22.24 -14.19
C ARG A 138 1.89 23.18 -14.05
N GLU A 139 2.13 24.46 -13.82
CA GLU A 139 1.08 25.44 -13.48
C GLU A 139 0.01 25.58 -14.58
N GLU A 140 0.39 25.44 -15.85
CA GLU A 140 -0.52 25.52 -17.00
C GLU A 140 -1.56 24.39 -17.06
N ASN A 141 -1.23 23.22 -16.51
CA ASN A 141 -2.11 22.07 -16.57
C ASN A 141 -3.26 22.21 -15.56
N LYS A 142 -4.45 21.78 -15.97
CA LYS A 142 -5.65 21.72 -15.14
C LYS A 142 -5.68 20.39 -14.39
N LYS A 143 -5.72 20.41 -13.06
CA LYS A 143 -5.79 19.19 -12.23
C LYS A 143 -7.10 19.16 -11.49
N ILE A 144 -7.85 18.09 -11.66
CA ILE A 144 -9.17 17.90 -11.11
C ILE A 144 -9.06 16.85 -10.02
N THR A 145 -9.48 17.20 -8.80
CA THR A 145 -9.60 16.27 -7.67
C THR A 145 -11.02 16.33 -7.15
N TRP A 146 -11.51 15.24 -6.53
CA TRP A 146 -12.84 15.31 -5.90
C TRP A 146 -12.86 16.32 -4.75
N GLY A 147 -11.89 16.22 -3.84
CA GLY A 147 -11.74 17.13 -2.70
C GLY A 147 -10.59 18.14 -2.86
N PRO A 148 -10.27 18.90 -1.81
CA PRO A 148 -9.14 19.83 -1.82
C PRO A 148 -7.81 19.13 -2.09
N PHE A 149 -7.07 19.60 -3.09
CA PHE A 149 -5.83 18.99 -3.56
C PHE A 149 -4.79 18.76 -2.44
N ASP A 150 -4.58 19.74 -1.55
CA ASP A 150 -3.61 19.64 -0.45
C ASP A 150 -3.95 18.48 0.52
N ASN A 151 -5.24 18.15 0.67
CA ASN A 151 -5.66 17.06 1.54
C ASN A 151 -5.34 15.68 0.95
N GLU A 152 -5.42 15.55 -0.37
CA GLU A 152 -5.08 14.33 -1.10
C GLU A 152 -3.57 14.05 -0.98
N PHE A 153 -2.74 15.07 -1.21
CA PHE A 153 -1.29 14.89 -1.31
C PHE A 153 -0.49 14.99 -0.01
N LYS A 154 -1.13 15.33 1.12
CA LYS A 154 -0.42 15.53 2.41
C LYS A 154 0.45 14.34 2.84
N ASN A 155 0.06 13.11 2.49
CA ASN A 155 0.78 11.89 2.86
C ASN A 155 1.82 11.43 1.81
N PHE A 156 2.00 12.20 0.73
CA PHE A 156 2.85 11.84 -0.42
C PHE A 156 4.11 12.71 -0.55
N HIS A 157 4.24 13.78 0.23
CA HIS A 157 5.39 14.69 0.15
C HIS A 157 6.74 14.02 0.44
N SER A 158 6.77 12.94 1.22
CA SER A 158 8.01 12.20 1.54
C SER A 158 8.64 11.49 0.33
N TYR A 159 7.90 11.33 -0.77
CA TYR A 159 8.40 10.64 -1.97
C TYR A 159 9.13 11.56 -2.94
N GLU A 160 9.15 12.88 -2.70
CA GLU A 160 9.84 13.87 -3.55
C GLU A 160 9.41 13.88 -5.04
N LEU A 161 8.24 13.31 -5.34
CA LEU A 161 7.61 13.38 -6.66
C LEU A 161 6.75 14.63 -6.83
N PHE A 162 6.33 15.25 -5.72
CA PHE A 162 5.40 16.38 -5.69
C PHE A 162 5.97 17.53 -4.89
N GLU A 163 6.15 18.68 -5.53
CA GLU A 163 6.70 19.87 -4.87
C GLU A 163 5.60 20.63 -4.11
N LYS A 164 5.74 20.69 -2.78
CA LYS A 164 4.77 21.35 -1.91
C LYS A 164 4.64 22.85 -2.25
N GLY A 165 3.41 23.33 -2.37
CA GLY A 165 3.10 24.75 -2.58
C GLY A 165 3.31 25.30 -4.00
N LYS A 166 3.72 24.45 -4.95
CA LYS A 166 3.86 24.86 -6.36
C LYS A 166 2.71 24.43 -7.26
N ILE A 167 1.83 23.55 -6.77
CA ILE A 167 0.75 23.00 -7.57
C ILE A 167 -0.40 24.01 -7.58
N LYS A 168 -0.47 24.80 -8.67
CA LYS A 168 -1.56 25.72 -8.98
C LYS A 168 -2.55 25.09 -9.96
N ASN A 169 -3.63 25.82 -10.25
CA ASN A 169 -4.66 25.44 -11.22
C ASN A 169 -5.32 24.09 -10.89
N THR A 170 -5.65 23.91 -9.61
CA THR A 170 -6.38 22.76 -9.09
C THR A 170 -7.86 23.09 -9.00
N ILE A 171 -8.70 22.13 -9.36
CA ILE A 171 -10.16 22.22 -9.32
C ILE A 171 -10.63 21.25 -8.26
N ASN A 172 -11.19 21.79 -7.17
CA ASN A 172 -11.92 21.00 -6.18
C ASN A 172 -13.33 20.72 -6.70
N LEU A 173 -13.52 19.57 -7.35
CA LEU A 173 -14.75 19.28 -8.07
C LEU A 173 -15.98 19.20 -7.15
N GLN A 174 -15.79 18.86 -5.87
CA GLN A 174 -16.87 18.84 -4.87
C GLN A 174 -17.52 20.23 -4.70
N ASP A 175 -16.73 21.31 -4.69
CA ASP A 175 -17.27 22.67 -4.56
C ASP A 175 -18.10 23.04 -5.79
N HIS A 176 -17.56 22.75 -6.97
CA HIS A 176 -18.24 22.99 -8.25
C HIS A 176 -19.49 22.13 -8.44
N PHE A 177 -19.48 20.89 -7.95
CA PHE A 177 -20.66 20.02 -7.95
C PHE A 177 -21.74 20.58 -7.03
N SER A 178 -21.37 21.07 -5.84
CA SER A 178 -22.31 21.71 -4.91
C SER A 178 -22.97 22.93 -5.56
N ASP A 179 -22.19 23.78 -6.22
CA ASP A 179 -22.70 24.94 -6.96
C ASP A 179 -23.63 24.52 -8.11
N TRP A 180 -23.20 23.52 -8.89
CA TRP A 180 -24.00 22.99 -10.00
C TRP A 180 -25.34 22.43 -9.53
N TYR A 181 -25.35 21.64 -8.46
CA TYR A 181 -26.55 21.04 -7.89
C TYR A 181 -27.48 22.09 -7.25
N ASN A 182 -26.91 23.11 -6.62
CA ASN A 182 -27.68 24.14 -5.93
C ASN A 182 -28.22 25.24 -6.85
N LYS A 183 -27.66 25.42 -8.05
CA LYS A 183 -28.20 26.36 -9.05
C LYS A 183 -29.70 26.10 -9.20
N PRO A 184 -30.55 27.12 -8.99
CA PRO A 184 -31.98 26.94 -9.14
C PRO A 184 -32.24 26.47 -10.58
N PRO A 185 -33.03 25.39 -10.78
CA PRO A 185 -33.54 25.11 -12.12
C PRO A 185 -34.23 26.39 -12.57
N SER A 186 -33.95 26.86 -13.78
CA SER A 186 -34.55 28.08 -14.32
C SER A 186 -36.08 28.00 -14.20
N ASN A 187 -36.61 28.63 -13.14
CA ASN A 187 -37.98 29.04 -12.87
C ASN A 187 -39.17 28.05 -12.96
N THR A 188 -39.03 26.72 -13.10
CA THR A 188 -40.23 25.87 -13.33
C THR A 188 -40.49 24.70 -12.38
N HIS A 189 -39.76 24.48 -11.28
CA HIS A 189 -40.09 23.37 -10.35
C HIS A 189 -40.50 23.79 -8.94
N PRO A 190 -41.53 23.12 -8.37
CA PRO A 190 -42.17 23.54 -7.13
C PRO A 190 -41.38 23.08 -5.91
N VAL A 191 -41.43 23.96 -4.91
CA VAL A 191 -41.25 23.73 -3.48
C VAL A 191 -40.03 22.89 -3.08
N LYS A 192 -38.97 23.64 -2.75
CA LYS A 192 -37.82 23.26 -1.93
C LYS A 192 -38.28 22.55 -0.65
N GLU A 193 -38.30 21.22 -0.66
CA GLU A 193 -38.10 20.48 0.59
C GLU A 193 -36.74 20.88 1.15
N SER A 194 -36.70 21.17 2.44
CA SER A 194 -35.59 21.82 3.16
C SER A 194 -34.24 21.28 2.71
N ARG A 195 -33.52 22.07 1.92
CA ARG A 195 -32.10 21.85 1.65
C ARG A 195 -31.38 22.04 2.98
N GLU A 196 -31.23 20.96 3.75
CA GLU A 196 -30.21 20.92 4.78
C GLU A 196 -28.89 21.31 4.10
N GLU A 197 -28.20 22.31 4.65
CA GLU A 197 -26.91 22.76 4.16
C GLU A 197 -25.91 21.61 4.25
N GLN A 198 -25.91 20.72 3.26
CA GLN A 198 -24.90 19.69 3.13
C GLN A 198 -23.58 20.38 2.81
N THR A 199 -22.76 20.51 3.84
CA THR A 199 -21.46 21.19 3.77
C THR A 199 -20.44 20.42 2.93
N THR A 200 -20.62 19.11 2.72
CA THR A 200 -19.70 18.28 1.92
C THR A 200 -20.43 17.14 1.21
N TRP A 201 -20.20 16.99 -0.10
CA TRP A 201 -20.73 15.90 -0.90
C TRP A 201 -19.80 14.68 -0.92
N SER A 202 -20.31 13.46 -0.73
CA SER A 202 -19.51 12.28 -1.05
C SER A 202 -19.51 12.04 -2.58
N LEU A 203 -18.42 11.52 -3.13
CA LEU A 203 -18.33 11.20 -4.56
C LEU A 203 -19.41 10.18 -4.97
N GLN A 204 -19.69 9.20 -4.11
CA GLN A 204 -20.76 8.22 -4.34
C GLN A 204 -22.14 8.88 -4.41
N ASP A 205 -22.45 9.82 -3.52
CA ASP A 205 -23.74 10.54 -3.54
C ASP A 205 -23.85 11.44 -4.78
N ALA A 206 -22.75 12.07 -5.19
CA ALA A 206 -22.69 12.89 -6.40
C ALA A 206 -22.91 12.04 -7.67
N VAL A 207 -22.23 10.90 -7.79
CA VAL A 207 -22.43 9.94 -8.90
C VAL A 207 -23.86 9.40 -8.93
N ARG A 208 -24.42 9.06 -7.76
CA ARG A 208 -25.81 8.60 -7.64
C ARG A 208 -26.79 9.66 -8.15
N ILE A 209 -26.64 10.91 -7.73
CA ILE A 209 -27.54 11.99 -8.15
C ILE A 209 -27.38 12.32 -9.63
N ALA A 210 -26.14 12.45 -10.09
CA ALA A 210 -25.82 12.85 -11.46
C ALA A 210 -26.18 11.79 -12.49
N PHE A 211 -25.92 10.51 -12.18
CA PHE A 211 -25.96 9.44 -13.17
C PHE A 211 -26.90 8.29 -12.82
N GLN A 212 -27.55 8.32 -11.64
CA GLN A 212 -28.36 7.20 -11.15
C GLN A 212 -27.57 5.88 -11.14
N GLN A 213 -26.29 5.96 -10.75
CA GLN A 213 -25.35 4.83 -10.72
C GLN A 213 -24.74 4.65 -9.33
N PHE A 214 -24.34 3.42 -9.03
CA PHE A 214 -23.69 3.02 -7.79
C PHE A 214 -22.17 2.92 -7.96
N LEU A 215 -21.43 3.76 -7.25
CA LEU A 215 -19.98 3.67 -7.15
C LEU A 215 -19.60 2.78 -5.96
N ASP A 216 -19.02 1.61 -6.20
CA ASP A 216 -18.74 0.66 -5.11
C ASP A 216 -17.67 1.17 -4.15
N LYS A 217 -18.00 1.28 -2.86
CA LYS A 217 -17.08 1.70 -1.79
C LYS A 217 -16.50 0.56 -0.96
N ASN A 218 -16.71 -0.70 -1.35
CA ASN A 218 -16.18 -1.87 -0.65
C ASN A 218 -14.65 -1.85 -0.50
N GLU A 219 -13.95 -1.27 -1.49
CA GLU A 219 -12.49 -1.33 -1.51
C GLU A 219 -11.79 -0.12 -0.86
N THR A 220 -12.55 0.85 -0.33
CA THR A 220 -12.02 2.09 0.26
C THR A 220 -11.06 1.84 1.43
N VAL A 221 -11.29 0.79 2.23
CA VAL A 221 -10.47 0.48 3.41
C VAL A 221 -9.72 -0.82 3.20
N ASN A 222 -8.66 -0.76 2.39
CA ASN A 222 -7.81 -1.90 2.07
C ASN A 222 -6.33 -1.68 2.38
N LYS A 223 -5.55 -2.72 2.10
CA LYS A 223 -4.08 -2.69 2.14
C LYS A 223 -3.53 -2.19 0.81
N TRP A 224 -3.60 -0.89 0.55
CA TRP A 224 -3.12 -0.27 -0.69
C TRP A 224 -1.61 -0.38 -0.92
N CYS A 225 -0.80 -0.61 0.12
CA CYS A 225 0.64 -0.84 0.00
C CYS A 225 1.00 -2.28 -0.45
N CYS A 226 0.04 -3.08 -0.95
CA CYS A 226 0.23 -4.52 -1.21
C CYS A 226 0.89 -4.86 -2.54
N GLY A 227 1.07 -3.88 -3.43
CA GLY A 227 1.50 -4.08 -4.81
C GLY A 227 0.33 -4.58 -5.65
N LEU A 228 -0.23 -3.72 -6.50
CA LEU A 228 -1.40 -4.04 -7.33
C LEU A 228 -1.00 -4.74 -8.62
N ASP A 229 0.07 -4.29 -9.29
CA ASP A 229 0.57 -4.94 -10.51
C ASP A 229 1.04 -6.37 -10.21
N PHE A 230 0.52 -7.34 -10.98
CA PHE A 230 0.92 -8.73 -10.87
C PHE A 230 2.40 -8.98 -11.22
N LYS A 231 3.04 -8.10 -11.99
CA LYS A 231 4.49 -8.13 -12.28
C LYS A 231 5.33 -8.01 -11.01
N LEU A 232 4.83 -7.33 -9.98
CA LEU A 232 5.51 -7.24 -8.68
C LEU A 232 5.58 -8.59 -7.94
N ASN A 233 4.80 -9.60 -8.35
CA ASN A 233 4.73 -10.91 -7.71
C ASN A 233 4.40 -10.86 -6.21
N THR A 234 3.85 -9.75 -5.72
CA THR A 234 3.51 -9.55 -4.29
C THR A 234 2.30 -10.36 -3.85
N TRP A 235 1.44 -10.74 -4.80
CA TRP A 235 0.30 -11.64 -4.61
C TRP A 235 0.70 -13.04 -4.14
N LYS A 236 1.98 -13.43 -4.26
CA LYS A 236 2.51 -14.69 -3.70
C LYS A 236 2.56 -14.70 -2.17
N LYS A 237 2.36 -13.56 -1.52
CA LYS A 237 2.29 -13.42 -0.07
C LYS A 237 0.83 -13.44 0.37
N LYS A 238 0.53 -14.21 1.43
CA LYS A 238 -0.78 -14.25 2.06
C LYS A 238 -1.09 -12.91 2.76
N LEU A 239 -1.91 -12.06 2.15
CA LEU A 239 -2.36 -10.77 2.69
C LEU A 239 -3.87 -10.68 2.88
N PHE A 240 -4.65 -11.30 2.00
CA PHE A 240 -6.10 -11.26 1.92
C PHE A 240 -6.75 -12.61 2.23
N SER A 241 -6.13 -13.74 1.88
CA SER A 241 -6.69 -15.06 2.18
C SER A 241 -6.82 -15.30 3.69
N LYS A 242 -7.96 -15.82 4.16
CA LYS A 242 -8.29 -15.91 5.59
C LYS A 242 -7.60 -17.09 6.30
N ASN A 243 -7.50 -18.26 5.67
CA ASN A 243 -7.08 -19.51 6.33
C ASN A 243 -5.78 -20.09 5.76
N HIS A 244 -5.82 -20.55 4.52
CA HIS A 244 -4.65 -20.95 3.76
C HIS A 244 -4.32 -19.86 2.73
N TYR A 245 -3.11 -19.88 2.20
CA TYR A 245 -2.79 -19.04 1.05
C TYR A 245 -3.60 -19.54 -0.15
N ASN A 246 -4.28 -18.62 -0.83
CA ASN A 246 -4.99 -18.91 -2.07
C ASN A 246 -4.61 -17.83 -3.10
N ALA A 247 -3.87 -18.23 -4.13
CA ALA A 247 -3.38 -17.32 -5.17
C ALA A 247 -4.52 -16.60 -5.89
N ASN A 248 -5.63 -17.29 -6.15
CA ASN A 248 -6.77 -16.74 -6.87
C ASN A 248 -7.46 -15.66 -6.03
N GLU A 249 -7.68 -15.90 -4.74
CA GLU A 249 -8.23 -14.89 -3.83
C GLU A 249 -7.34 -13.63 -3.73
N GLU A 250 -6.01 -13.82 -3.71
CA GLU A 250 -5.05 -12.71 -3.65
C GLU A 250 -5.05 -11.86 -4.93
N GLN A 251 -5.16 -12.51 -6.10
CA GLN A 251 -5.22 -11.84 -7.40
C GLN A 251 -6.58 -11.19 -7.62
N GLU A 252 -7.68 -11.89 -7.36
CA GLU A 252 -9.04 -11.38 -7.46
C GLU A 252 -9.22 -10.12 -6.59
N LYS A 253 -8.73 -10.15 -5.35
CA LYS A 253 -8.81 -8.98 -4.48
C LYS A 253 -8.06 -7.77 -5.04
N ARG A 254 -6.89 -7.96 -5.65
CA ARG A 254 -6.13 -6.88 -6.31
C ARG A 254 -6.85 -6.37 -7.54
N THR A 255 -7.45 -7.25 -8.35
CA THR A 255 -8.28 -6.85 -9.48
C THR A 255 -9.46 -5.99 -9.03
N LEU A 256 -10.13 -6.34 -7.94
CA LEU A 256 -11.21 -5.52 -7.36
C LEU A 256 -10.69 -4.15 -6.89
N MET A 257 -9.52 -4.10 -6.27
CA MET A 257 -8.88 -2.84 -5.85
C MET A 257 -8.48 -1.96 -7.06
N ILE A 258 -7.99 -2.56 -8.15
CA ILE A 258 -7.71 -1.83 -9.40
C ILE A 258 -9.00 -1.27 -10.00
N LYS A 259 -10.05 -2.09 -10.11
CA LYS A 259 -11.37 -1.65 -10.60
C LYS A 259 -11.93 -0.50 -9.77
N TYR A 260 -11.79 -0.56 -8.45
CA TYR A 260 -12.15 0.53 -7.56
C TYR A 260 -11.38 1.81 -7.85
N ALA A 261 -10.04 1.74 -7.88
CA ALA A 261 -9.19 2.90 -8.07
C ALA A 261 -9.45 3.59 -9.42
N VAL A 262 -9.71 2.79 -10.45
CA VAL A 262 -10.13 3.25 -11.78
C VAL A 262 -11.50 3.93 -11.72
N ALA A 263 -12.49 3.28 -11.11
CA ALA A 263 -13.85 3.81 -11.04
C ALA A 263 -13.89 5.14 -10.28
N ASP A 264 -13.13 5.27 -9.19
CA ASP A 264 -13.11 6.50 -8.39
C ASP A 264 -12.51 7.68 -9.16
N CYS A 265 -11.36 7.45 -9.81
CA CYS A 265 -10.71 8.47 -10.64
C CYS A 265 -11.58 8.86 -11.85
N THR A 266 -12.13 7.88 -12.57
CA THR A 266 -12.93 8.14 -13.78
C THR A 266 -14.32 8.72 -13.47
N ALA A 267 -14.89 8.45 -12.30
CA ALA A 267 -16.12 9.10 -11.84
C ALA A 267 -15.95 10.61 -11.70
N VAL A 268 -14.81 11.06 -11.17
CA VAL A 268 -14.47 12.50 -11.08
C VAL A 268 -14.40 13.11 -12.48
N THR A 269 -13.76 12.43 -13.44
CA THR A 269 -13.71 12.88 -14.84
C THR A 269 -15.10 12.98 -15.46
N LYS A 270 -15.96 11.98 -15.25
CA LYS A 270 -17.33 11.98 -15.79
C LYS A 270 -18.16 13.12 -15.22
N LEU A 271 -18.06 13.37 -13.91
CA LEU A 271 -18.70 14.53 -13.26
C LEU A 271 -18.15 15.86 -13.80
N TYR A 272 -16.85 15.94 -14.04
CA TYR A 272 -16.22 17.15 -14.57
C TYR A 272 -16.83 17.55 -15.92
N PHE A 273 -16.91 16.61 -16.88
CA PHE A 273 -17.50 16.90 -18.18
C PHE A 273 -19.01 17.14 -18.14
N MET A 274 -19.72 16.58 -17.18
CA MET A 274 -21.12 16.93 -16.93
C MET A 274 -21.27 18.39 -16.48
N ILE A 275 -20.39 18.87 -15.59
CA ILE A 275 -20.42 20.24 -15.07
C ILE A 275 -19.89 21.24 -16.11
N TYR A 276 -18.91 20.84 -16.91
CA TYR A 276 -18.25 21.68 -17.93
C TYR A 276 -18.35 21.08 -19.34
N PRO A 277 -19.55 21.03 -19.97
CA PRO A 277 -19.71 20.48 -21.31
C PRO A 277 -18.89 21.22 -22.39
N SER A 278 -18.59 22.51 -22.18
CA SER A 278 -17.76 23.30 -23.10
C SER A 278 -16.34 22.74 -23.22
N ASP A 279 -15.81 22.15 -22.16
CA ASP A 279 -14.44 21.64 -22.15
C ASP A 279 -14.31 20.35 -22.99
N SER A 280 -15.42 19.67 -23.26
CA SER A 280 -15.48 18.55 -24.20
C SER A 280 -15.19 18.97 -25.65
N SER A 281 -15.39 20.25 -25.99
CA SER A 281 -15.16 20.77 -27.35
C SER A 281 -13.71 21.15 -27.64
N ILE A 282 -12.85 21.24 -26.62
CA ILE A 282 -11.50 21.81 -26.74
C ILE A 282 -10.52 20.86 -27.47
N GLN A 283 -10.88 19.61 -27.71
CA GLN A 283 -9.94 18.60 -28.22
C GLN A 283 -10.04 18.22 -29.70
N THR A 284 -11.02 18.72 -30.47
CA THR A 284 -11.12 18.42 -31.91
C THR A 284 -10.22 19.27 -32.82
N SER A 285 -9.46 20.24 -32.28
CA SER A 285 -8.67 21.18 -33.10
C SER A 285 -7.18 20.83 -33.25
N TYR A 286 -6.70 19.74 -32.65
CA TYR A 286 -5.33 19.29 -32.86
C TYR A 286 -5.30 18.41 -34.13
N GLU A 287 -4.75 18.97 -35.22
CA GLU A 287 -4.50 18.25 -36.47
C GLU A 287 -3.76 16.94 -36.17
N THR A 288 -4.39 15.84 -36.56
CA THR A 288 -3.93 14.47 -36.29
C THR A 288 -2.52 14.27 -36.85
N PRO A 289 -1.50 13.99 -36.00
CA PRO A 289 -0.23 13.50 -36.50
C PRO A 289 -0.45 12.14 -37.15
N THR A 290 0.05 11.95 -38.37
CA THR A 290 -0.01 10.69 -39.12
C THR A 290 0.40 9.50 -38.22
N PRO A 291 -0.39 8.42 -38.17
CA PRO A 291 -0.15 7.31 -37.24
C PRO A 291 1.15 6.58 -37.59
N THR A 292 2.15 6.66 -36.70
CA THR A 292 3.36 5.84 -36.76
C THR A 292 3.08 4.49 -36.11
N THR A 293 3.44 3.43 -36.82
CA THR A 293 3.05 2.03 -36.57
C THR A 293 3.76 1.39 -35.37
N ALA A 294 2.99 0.56 -34.66
CA ALA A 294 3.39 -0.50 -33.71
C ALA A 294 4.04 -0.10 -32.37
N SER A 295 3.20 0.22 -31.37
CA SER A 295 3.52 0.01 -29.95
C SER A 295 2.69 -1.17 -29.42
N THR A 296 3.36 -2.20 -28.91
CA THR A 296 2.74 -3.41 -28.34
C THR A 296 2.22 -3.07 -26.94
N ASN A 297 1.04 -2.47 -26.86
CA ASN A 297 0.37 -2.21 -25.59
C ASN A 297 -0.30 -3.48 -25.05
N ILE A 298 0.01 -3.81 -23.80
CA ILE A 298 -0.75 -4.81 -23.03
C ILE A 298 -2.07 -4.15 -22.64
N ILE A 299 -3.06 -4.22 -23.53
CA ILE A 299 -4.43 -3.79 -23.25
C ILE A 299 -5.02 -4.83 -22.30
N LEU A 300 -5.12 -4.50 -21.02
CA LEU A 300 -6.01 -5.23 -20.13
C LEU A 300 -7.43 -4.74 -20.45
N ASN A 301 -8.11 -5.41 -21.39
CA ASN A 301 -9.54 -5.24 -21.60
C ASN A 301 -10.26 -5.76 -20.35
N ILE A 302 -10.65 -4.84 -19.47
CA ILE A 302 -11.30 -5.15 -18.18
C ILE A 302 -12.72 -5.70 -18.36
N ASP A 303 -13.35 -5.44 -19.51
CA ASP A 303 -14.70 -5.88 -19.82
C ASP A 303 -14.80 -7.38 -20.18
N ASP A 304 -13.67 -8.09 -20.36
CA ASP A 304 -13.64 -9.50 -20.77
C ASP A 304 -13.55 -10.50 -19.59
N LEU A 305 -13.84 -10.05 -18.37
CA LEU A 305 -13.74 -10.86 -17.14
C LEU A 305 -15.08 -11.00 -16.37
N SER A 306 -16.20 -10.58 -16.95
CA SER A 306 -17.51 -10.61 -16.26
C SER A 306 -18.45 -11.75 -16.62
N ASP A 307 -18.11 -12.63 -17.56
CA ASP A 307 -18.91 -13.83 -17.86
C ASP A 307 -18.03 -15.09 -17.83
N ILE A 308 -17.95 -15.72 -16.66
CA ILE A 308 -17.61 -17.14 -16.54
C ILE A 308 -18.90 -17.84 -16.14
N SER A 309 -19.75 -18.13 -17.12
CA SER A 309 -20.79 -19.13 -16.95
C SER A 309 -20.12 -20.51 -16.82
N GLU A 310 -20.57 -21.30 -15.86
CA GLU A 310 -20.14 -22.68 -15.61
C GLU A 310 -20.57 -23.64 -16.74
N GLU A 311 -20.04 -23.46 -17.95
CA GLU A 311 -20.07 -24.52 -18.97
C GLU A 311 -18.68 -25.15 -19.05
N GLU A 312 -18.59 -26.44 -18.70
CA GLU A 312 -17.37 -27.23 -18.87
C GLU A 312 -16.94 -27.17 -20.34
N PRO A 313 -15.72 -26.71 -20.65
CA PRO A 313 -15.24 -26.76 -22.02
C PRO A 313 -15.07 -28.22 -22.43
N GLU A 314 -15.84 -28.66 -23.41
CA GLU A 314 -15.60 -29.92 -24.11
C GLU A 314 -14.27 -29.80 -24.86
N ILE A 315 -13.19 -30.31 -24.26
CA ILE A 315 -11.85 -30.31 -24.83
C ILE A 315 -11.86 -31.28 -26.02
N LEU A 316 -12.06 -30.75 -27.23
CA LEU A 316 -11.76 -31.45 -28.47
C LEU A 316 -10.25 -31.60 -28.60
N MET A 317 -9.72 -32.73 -28.11
CA MET A 317 -8.36 -33.15 -28.41
C MET A 317 -8.25 -33.49 -29.91
N PRO A 318 -7.31 -32.90 -30.66
CA PRO A 318 -7.01 -33.36 -32.00
C PRO A 318 -6.48 -34.81 -31.94
N ARG A 319 -7.18 -35.74 -32.59
CA ARG A 319 -6.65 -37.07 -32.89
C ARG A 319 -5.54 -36.91 -33.93
N PHE A 320 -4.31 -37.22 -33.55
CA PHE A 320 -3.22 -37.43 -34.50
C PHE A 320 -3.19 -38.92 -34.86
N GLU A 321 -3.34 -39.24 -36.14
CA GLU A 321 -3.36 -40.63 -36.65
C GLU A 321 -1.97 -41.26 -36.77
N GLU A 322 -0.90 -40.51 -36.46
CA GLU A 322 0.46 -41.04 -36.49
C GLU A 322 1.16 -40.81 -35.15
N GLU A 323 1.62 -41.91 -34.53
CA GLU A 323 2.39 -41.87 -33.28
C GLU A 323 3.73 -41.15 -33.50
N PRO A 324 4.07 -40.13 -32.69
CA PRO A 324 5.37 -39.49 -32.79
C PRO A 324 6.47 -40.46 -32.33
N LYS A 325 7.40 -40.78 -33.24
CA LYS A 325 8.63 -41.51 -32.90
C LYS A 325 9.54 -40.62 -32.03
N ILE A 326 9.48 -40.81 -30.72
CA ILE A 326 10.42 -40.24 -29.77
C ILE A 326 11.71 -41.06 -29.80
N LEU A 327 12.79 -40.48 -30.33
CA LEU A 327 14.14 -41.03 -30.22
C LEU A 327 14.71 -40.70 -28.84
N MET A 328 14.66 -41.65 -27.91
CA MET A 328 15.43 -41.58 -26.67
C MET A 328 16.89 -42.00 -26.91
N PRO A 329 17.90 -41.23 -26.45
CA PRO A 329 19.28 -41.69 -26.46
C PRO A 329 19.45 -42.87 -25.48
N GLN A 330 20.01 -43.98 -25.97
CA GLN A 330 20.37 -45.11 -25.11
C GLN A 330 21.65 -44.80 -24.33
N PHE A 331 21.55 -44.74 -23.00
CA PHE A 331 22.71 -44.72 -22.11
C PHE A 331 23.08 -46.15 -21.72
N HIS A 332 24.24 -46.63 -22.14
CA HIS A 332 24.71 -48.01 -21.89
C HIS A 332 25.41 -48.24 -20.55
N LYS A 333 25.37 -47.30 -19.59
CA LYS A 333 25.91 -47.51 -18.24
C LYS A 333 25.06 -46.80 -17.20
N GLU A 334 24.67 -47.54 -16.16
CA GLU A 334 23.97 -47.00 -14.99
C GLU A 334 24.79 -45.87 -14.32
N PRO A 335 24.17 -44.74 -13.95
CA PRO A 335 24.85 -43.70 -13.20
C PRO A 335 25.09 -44.17 -11.76
N ARG A 336 26.36 -44.38 -11.39
CA ARG A 336 26.76 -44.55 -9.99
C ARG A 336 26.81 -43.19 -9.30
N ILE A 337 25.88 -42.94 -8.39
CA ILE A 337 25.94 -41.82 -7.45
C ILE A 337 26.96 -42.20 -6.37
N LEU A 338 28.09 -41.49 -6.34
CA LEU A 338 29.06 -41.58 -5.24
C LEU A 338 28.64 -40.65 -4.11
N MET A 339 28.10 -41.21 -3.03
CA MET A 339 28.03 -40.50 -1.74
C MET A 339 29.37 -40.64 -1.01
N PRO A 340 29.98 -39.56 -0.49
CA PRO A 340 31.14 -39.68 0.38
C PRO A 340 30.77 -40.34 1.70
N TYR A 341 31.52 -41.37 2.07
CA TYR A 341 31.39 -42.12 3.32
C TYR A 341 32.24 -41.42 4.39
N PHE A 342 31.63 -40.96 5.49
CA PHE A 342 32.35 -40.38 6.63
C PHE A 342 32.54 -41.44 7.71
N ASN A 343 33.78 -41.90 7.92
CA ASN A 343 34.11 -42.98 8.87
C ASN A 343 34.09 -42.56 10.36
N LYS A 344 33.76 -41.31 10.68
CA LYS A 344 33.55 -40.85 12.07
C LYS A 344 32.42 -39.82 12.10
N PRO A 345 31.53 -39.86 13.11
CA PRO A 345 30.52 -38.83 13.30
C PRO A 345 31.20 -37.47 13.53
N PRO A 346 30.70 -36.36 12.96
CA PRO A 346 31.26 -35.05 13.19
C PRO A 346 31.13 -34.67 14.67
N GLN A 347 32.25 -34.34 15.31
CA GLN A 347 32.25 -33.72 16.64
C GLN A 347 31.85 -32.24 16.49
N ILE A 348 30.71 -31.87 17.06
CA ILE A 348 30.31 -30.48 17.22
C ILE A 348 31.11 -29.91 18.40
N LEU A 349 32.09 -29.06 18.12
CA LEU A 349 32.79 -28.26 19.11
C LEU A 349 31.88 -27.11 19.56
N ILE A 350 31.30 -27.23 20.75
CA ILE A 350 30.71 -26.09 21.46
C ILE A 350 31.86 -25.34 22.12
N GLN A 351 32.21 -24.16 21.61
CA GLN A 351 33.08 -23.23 22.32
C GLN A 351 32.36 -22.77 23.60
N LYS A 352 32.90 -23.15 24.76
CA LYS A 352 32.57 -22.52 26.03
C LYS A 352 33.22 -21.15 26.05
N PHE A 353 32.42 -20.10 26.19
CA PHE A 353 32.90 -18.77 26.54
C PHE A 353 33.17 -18.74 28.05
N ASP A 354 34.42 -18.49 28.44
CA ASP A 354 34.79 -18.19 29.82
C ASP A 354 34.43 -16.74 30.14
N GLU A 355 33.54 -16.56 31.12
CA GLU A 355 33.24 -15.26 31.74
C GLU A 355 34.31 -14.95 32.80
N GLN A 356 35.40 -14.32 32.40
CA GLN A 356 36.28 -13.60 33.33
C GLN A 356 36.77 -12.29 32.69
N ASN A 357 36.00 -11.22 32.88
CA ASN A 357 36.50 -9.85 33.07
C ASN A 357 35.34 -8.85 33.08
N TYR A 358 34.86 -8.49 34.28
CA TYR A 358 34.35 -7.14 34.54
C TYR A 358 34.72 -6.77 35.98
N LEU A 359 35.74 -5.93 36.11
CA LEU A 359 36.12 -5.25 37.34
C LEU A 359 35.33 -3.94 37.46
N ALA A 360 34.71 -3.79 38.64
CA ALA A 360 34.44 -2.56 39.39
C ALA A 360 33.64 -1.40 38.75
N ILE A 361 32.38 -1.28 39.18
CA ILE A 361 31.84 -0.01 39.72
C ILE A 361 31.04 -0.37 40.97
N GLU A 362 31.61 -0.09 42.14
CA GLU A 362 30.93 -0.13 43.43
C GLU A 362 30.00 1.08 43.56
N THR A 363 28.71 0.85 43.80
CA THR A 363 27.81 1.81 44.45
C THR A 363 26.74 1.04 45.21
N THR A 364 26.98 0.91 46.52
CA THR A 364 26.05 0.77 47.66
C THR A 364 24.72 0.05 47.45
N GLU A 365 24.71 -1.24 47.85
CA GLU A 365 23.58 -2.17 47.87
C GLU A 365 22.83 -2.21 49.22
N GLU A 366 22.82 -1.12 50.00
CA GLU A 366 22.20 -1.15 51.35
C GLU A 366 20.72 -0.72 51.38
N GLU A 367 20.19 -0.03 50.38
CA GLU A 367 18.78 0.39 50.38
C GLU A 367 17.82 -0.58 49.65
N MET A 368 18.37 -1.58 48.93
CA MET A 368 17.56 -2.53 48.16
C MET A 368 17.17 -3.79 48.94
N ASN A 369 17.78 -4.02 50.11
CA ASN A 369 17.52 -5.20 50.95
C ASN A 369 16.38 -5.04 51.96
N GLU A 370 15.97 -3.82 52.32
CA GLU A 370 14.85 -3.63 53.26
C GLU A 370 13.47 -3.80 52.59
N PHE A 371 13.35 -3.55 51.29
CA PHE A 371 12.05 -3.68 50.59
C PHE A 371 11.74 -5.13 50.17
N ASN A 372 12.75 -5.96 49.92
CA ASN A 372 12.57 -7.34 49.47
C ASN A 372 12.23 -8.32 50.62
N VAL A 373 12.61 -7.99 51.86
CA VAL A 373 12.33 -8.83 53.03
C VAL A 373 10.88 -8.69 53.50
N GLN A 374 10.24 -7.53 53.32
CA GLN A 374 8.82 -7.35 53.66
C GLN A 374 7.86 -7.96 52.61
N GLU A 375 8.22 -7.98 51.32
CA GLU A 375 7.35 -8.55 50.27
C GLU A 375 7.39 -10.10 50.26
N GLN A 376 8.52 -10.73 50.62
CA GLN A 376 8.61 -12.19 50.72
C GLN A 376 7.92 -12.78 51.95
N GLN A 377 7.74 -12.01 53.03
CA GLN A 377 7.01 -12.49 54.22
C GLN A 377 5.47 -12.39 54.11
N GLN A 378 4.94 -11.65 53.13
CA GLN A 378 3.48 -11.64 52.85
C GLN A 378 3.03 -12.60 51.75
N GLU A 379 3.91 -13.05 50.84
CA GLU A 379 3.52 -13.96 49.74
C GLU A 379 3.45 -15.46 50.13
N THR A 380 3.84 -15.85 51.35
CA THR A 380 3.77 -17.25 51.79
C THR A 380 2.44 -17.68 52.41
N ARG A 381 1.43 -16.80 52.49
CA ARG A 381 0.07 -17.19 52.90
C ARG A 381 -0.95 -16.68 51.88
N THR A 382 -1.61 -17.62 51.19
CA THR A 382 -2.64 -17.48 50.14
C THR A 382 -2.15 -17.24 48.70
N LYS A 383 -1.84 -18.35 47.99
CA LYS A 383 -1.77 -18.37 46.51
C LYS A 383 -3.18 -18.31 45.91
N THR A 384 -3.82 -17.15 45.96
CA THR A 384 -5.06 -16.90 45.21
C THR A 384 -4.68 -16.61 43.76
N LYS A 385 -5.25 -17.35 42.80
CA LYS A 385 -5.00 -17.14 41.36
C LYS A 385 -5.49 -15.75 40.94
N LEU A 386 -4.59 -14.76 40.96
CA LEU A 386 -4.87 -13.40 40.46
C LEU A 386 -5.34 -13.46 39.00
N SER A 387 -6.43 -12.75 38.71
CA SER A 387 -6.98 -12.62 37.37
C SER A 387 -5.96 -12.02 36.41
N LYS A 388 -6.03 -12.37 35.11
CA LYS A 388 -5.20 -11.75 34.06
C LYS A 388 -5.28 -10.21 34.12
N SER A 389 -6.45 -9.67 34.47
CA SER A 389 -6.67 -8.22 34.65
C SER A 389 -5.86 -7.63 35.79
N GLU A 390 -5.79 -8.30 36.93
CA GLU A 390 -5.03 -7.83 38.10
C GLU A 390 -3.52 -7.90 37.88
N LYS A 391 -3.05 -8.94 37.18
CA LYS A 391 -1.64 -9.04 36.74
C LYS A 391 -1.27 -7.86 35.84
N GLN A 392 -2.17 -7.46 34.94
CA GLN A 392 -1.96 -6.30 34.08
C GLN A 392 -1.97 -4.99 34.88
N ARG A 393 -2.86 -4.85 35.86
CA ARG A 393 -2.93 -3.69 36.76
C ARG A 393 -1.65 -3.54 37.59
N LYS A 394 -1.10 -4.64 38.13
CA LYS A 394 0.20 -4.64 38.82
C LYS A 394 1.35 -4.22 37.89
N LYS A 395 1.39 -4.73 36.65
CA LYS A 395 2.39 -4.32 35.64
C LYS A 395 2.32 -2.81 35.35
N ASN A 396 1.11 -2.28 35.18
CA ASN A 396 0.90 -0.85 34.91
C ASN A 396 1.30 0.03 36.10
N MET A 397 1.02 -0.40 37.34
CA MET A 397 1.47 0.32 38.54
C MET A 397 3.00 0.32 38.65
N LYS A 398 3.66 -0.82 38.41
CA LYS A 398 5.13 -0.92 38.42
C LYS A 398 5.75 -0.01 37.35
N LEU A 399 5.13 0.08 36.17
CA LEU A 399 5.57 0.99 35.11
C LEU A 399 5.46 2.47 35.52
N LYS A 400 4.31 2.88 36.06
CA LYS A 400 4.09 4.25 36.56
C LYS A 400 5.07 4.61 37.68
N TRP A 401 5.33 3.68 38.58
CA TRP A 401 6.29 3.87 39.66
C TRP A 401 7.71 4.09 39.09
N LYS A 402 8.15 3.26 38.14
CA LYS A 402 9.46 3.41 37.46
C LYS A 402 9.59 4.74 36.72
N GLN A 403 8.54 5.19 36.05
CA GLN A 403 8.51 6.49 35.39
C GLN A 403 8.65 7.65 36.36
N LYS A 404 8.11 7.52 37.58
CA LYS A 404 8.14 8.58 38.61
C LYS A 404 9.48 8.63 39.36
N HIS A 405 10.11 7.49 39.62
CA HIS A 405 11.27 7.41 40.54
C HIS A 405 12.61 7.11 39.87
N HIS A 406 12.63 6.71 38.59
CA HIS A 406 13.89 6.49 37.84
C HIS A 406 13.96 7.38 36.60
N PRO A 407 14.59 8.56 36.68
CA PRO A 407 14.75 9.48 35.54
C PRO A 407 15.43 8.83 34.32
N GLU A 408 16.38 7.92 34.55
CA GLU A 408 17.04 7.14 33.49
C GLU A 408 16.08 6.21 32.73
N PHE A 409 15.00 5.76 33.38
CA PHE A 409 13.96 4.96 32.74
C PHE A 409 13.15 5.81 31.74
N GLN A 410 12.91 7.09 32.05
CA GLN A 410 12.30 8.01 31.08
C GLN A 410 13.22 8.28 29.88
N ARG A 411 14.54 8.36 30.10
CA ARG A 411 15.52 8.53 29.00
C ARG A 411 15.56 7.31 28.07
N ARG A 412 15.43 6.09 28.61
CA ARG A 412 15.34 4.85 27.80
C ARG A 412 14.04 4.73 27.00
N ILE A 413 12.90 5.22 27.51
CA ILE A 413 11.63 5.26 26.77
C ILE A 413 11.65 6.35 25.68
N LYS A 414 12.36 7.46 25.91
CA LYS A 414 12.51 8.56 24.94
C LYS A 414 13.53 8.29 23.84
N ARG A 415 14.42 7.30 23.99
CA ARG A 415 15.20 6.81 22.86
C ARG A 415 14.23 6.09 21.90
N PRO A 416 14.11 6.51 20.63
CA PRO A 416 13.22 5.84 19.71
C PRO A 416 13.57 4.34 19.66
N ILE A 417 12.61 3.49 19.99
CA ILE A 417 12.68 2.02 19.81
C ILE A 417 13.13 1.68 18.35
N TYR A 418 12.90 2.61 17.44
CA TYR A 418 13.38 2.62 16.05
C TYR A 418 14.88 2.33 15.90
N TYR A 419 15.76 2.87 16.76
CA TYR A 419 17.21 2.71 16.56
C TYR A 419 17.70 1.27 16.81
N ASN A 420 17.10 0.56 17.77
CA ASN A 420 17.51 -0.82 18.07
C ASN A 420 16.90 -1.84 17.10
N ILE A 421 15.67 -1.63 16.63
CA ILE A 421 15.05 -2.53 15.65
C ILE A 421 15.69 -2.33 14.26
N TYR A 422 15.98 -1.07 13.88
CA TYR A 422 16.62 -0.77 12.60
C TYR A 422 18.03 -1.35 12.55
N ASN A 423 18.86 -1.16 13.59
CA ASN A 423 20.21 -1.74 13.64
C ASN A 423 20.19 -3.27 13.67
N TYR A 424 19.26 -3.89 14.40
CA TYR A 424 19.15 -5.36 14.43
C TYR A 424 18.73 -5.94 13.07
N THR A 425 17.75 -5.33 12.40
CA THR A 425 17.27 -5.82 11.10
C THR A 425 18.29 -5.59 10.00
N LEU A 426 18.95 -4.43 10.01
CA LEU A 426 20.00 -4.08 9.06
C LEU A 426 21.25 -4.94 9.27
N SER A 427 21.68 -5.15 10.52
CA SER A 427 22.78 -6.05 10.85
C SER A 427 22.49 -7.48 10.42
N LYS A 428 21.29 -8.00 10.69
CA LYS A 428 20.89 -9.34 10.28
C LYS A 428 20.89 -9.50 8.75
N PHE A 429 20.38 -8.51 8.03
CA PHE A 429 20.39 -8.51 6.56
C PHE A 429 21.81 -8.48 5.98
N TYR A 430 22.72 -7.66 6.53
CA TYR A 430 24.12 -7.62 6.10
C TYR A 430 24.86 -8.92 6.39
N THR A 431 24.62 -9.55 7.55
CA THR A 431 25.22 -10.85 7.88
C THR A 431 24.74 -11.95 6.95
N GLU A 432 23.44 -12.03 6.67
CA GLU A 432 22.87 -13.01 5.72
C GLU A 432 23.38 -12.79 4.29
N LEU A 433 23.55 -11.54 3.85
CA LEU A 433 24.10 -11.20 2.55
C LEU A 433 25.60 -11.54 2.45
N LEU A 434 26.38 -11.25 3.51
CA LEU A 434 27.80 -11.60 3.59
C LEU A 434 28.02 -13.12 3.58
N GLU A 435 27.20 -13.89 4.31
CA GLU A 435 27.26 -15.35 4.28
C GLU A 435 26.94 -15.90 2.88
N GLN A 436 25.96 -15.34 2.18
CA GLN A 436 25.66 -15.73 0.80
C GLN A 436 26.80 -15.42 -0.17
N ILE A 437 27.43 -14.25 -0.05
CA ILE A 437 28.56 -13.85 -0.90
C ILE A 437 29.79 -14.74 -0.64
N LEU A 438 30.09 -15.03 0.64
CA LEU A 438 31.22 -15.87 1.04
C LEU A 438 31.05 -17.34 0.61
N ASN A 439 29.81 -17.83 0.54
CA ASN A 439 29.53 -19.20 0.11
C ASN A 439 29.57 -19.40 -1.41
N VAL A 440 29.45 -18.34 -2.21
CA VAL A 440 29.39 -18.43 -3.68
C VAL A 440 30.75 -18.15 -4.34
N THR A 441 31.65 -17.42 -3.69
CA THR A 441 32.98 -17.08 -4.25
C THR A 441 34.08 -17.18 -3.19
N PRO A 442 34.84 -18.29 -3.11
CA PRO A 442 35.93 -18.46 -2.14
C PRO A 442 37.20 -17.64 -2.46
N THR A 443 37.13 -16.68 -3.41
CA THR A 443 38.28 -15.86 -3.81
C THR A 443 37.82 -14.44 -4.10
N ILE A 444 37.75 -13.60 -3.06
CA ILE A 444 37.56 -12.15 -3.21
C ILE A 444 38.95 -11.47 -3.20
N PRO A 445 39.28 -10.61 -4.19
CA PRO A 445 40.55 -9.88 -4.21
C PRO A 445 40.66 -8.86 -3.06
N LEU A 446 41.90 -8.60 -2.61
CA LEU A 446 42.29 -7.66 -1.55
C LEU A 446 41.68 -6.23 -1.63
N LEU A 447 41.08 -5.84 -2.76
CA LEU A 447 40.54 -4.50 -2.98
C LEU A 447 39.30 -4.18 -2.10
N MET A 448 38.52 -5.18 -1.70
CA MET A 448 37.32 -4.98 -0.87
C MET A 448 37.63 -4.71 0.62
N MET A 449 38.79 -5.14 1.13
CA MET A 449 39.17 -4.87 2.52
C MET A 449 39.56 -3.41 2.77
N ASN A 450 40.06 -2.69 1.75
CA ASN A 450 40.39 -1.26 1.88
C ASN A 450 39.14 -0.37 2.02
N ILE A 451 38.02 -0.74 1.37
CA ILE A 451 36.77 0.03 1.45
C ILE A 451 36.13 -0.07 2.84
N ILE A 452 36.31 -1.21 3.53
CA ILE A 452 35.82 -1.42 4.89
C ILE A 452 36.67 -0.65 5.92
N GLY A 453 37.98 -0.52 5.68
CA GLY A 453 38.87 0.30 6.50
C GLY A 453 38.56 1.80 6.43
N GLU A 454 38.22 2.33 5.25
CA GLU A 454 37.88 3.75 5.08
C GLU A 454 36.55 4.16 5.73
N GLN A 455 35.55 3.26 5.78
CA GLN A 455 34.28 3.56 6.47
C GLN A 455 34.40 3.61 8.00
N GLN A 456 35.32 2.83 8.60
CA GLN A 456 35.57 2.90 10.05
C GLN A 456 36.23 4.23 10.45
N HIS A 457 37.09 4.79 9.60
CA HIS A 457 37.74 6.08 9.84
C HIS A 457 36.78 7.28 9.77
N ILE A 458 35.79 7.23 8.87
CA ILE A 458 34.76 8.28 8.74
C ILE A 458 33.83 8.27 9.96
N THR A 459 33.52 7.10 10.51
CA THR A 459 32.61 6.98 11.66
C THR A 459 33.25 7.53 12.95
N MET A 460 34.56 7.32 13.15
CA MET A 460 35.30 7.88 14.29
C MET A 460 35.48 9.41 14.21
N SER A 461 35.59 9.97 13.00
CA SER A 461 35.78 11.42 12.81
C SER A 461 34.50 12.24 13.08
N VAL A 462 33.33 11.61 12.97
CA VAL A 462 32.03 12.25 13.28
C VAL A 462 31.75 12.29 14.79
N GLU A 463 32.37 11.41 15.58
CA GLU A 463 32.24 11.41 17.05
C GLU A 463 33.18 12.41 17.73
N GLN A 464 34.35 12.71 17.14
CA GLN A 464 35.28 13.71 17.69
C GLN A 464 34.83 15.17 17.45
N ASN A 465 33.92 15.43 16.50
CA ASN A 465 33.35 16.76 16.25
C ASN A 465 32.06 17.05 17.06
N LYS A 466 31.77 16.24 18.09
CA LYS A 466 30.61 16.42 19.00
C LYS A 466 30.98 16.54 20.47
N GLN A 467 32.27 16.71 20.78
CA GLN A 467 32.75 17.24 22.06
C GLN A 467 33.25 18.66 21.82
#